data_AF-A0A3S3S398-F1
#
_entry.id   AF-A0A3S3S398-F1
#
_cell.length_a   1.000
_cell.length_b   1.000
_cell.length_c   1.000
_cell.angle_alpha   90.00
_cell.angle_beta   90.00
_cell.angle_gamma   90.00
#
_symmetry.space_group_name_H-M   'P 1'
#
loop_
_entity.id
_entity.type
_entity.pdbx_description
1 polymer ?
#
loop_
_entity_poly.entity_id
_entity_poly.type
_entity_poly.pdbx_seq_one_letter_code
_entity_poly.pdbx_strand_id
1 'polypeptide(L)'
;KSWLAGDHHVHTHYSVKWDNSVFPPTPIIGGDAKYSTALNAQMAAHYGLSWMVVTDHGGPNRAKLALEQAYPELVASRKALPQILQFYGMEFDVPGNSPGGRHASFIMPQRSSEAEQLYQIESRYNGRQGVPPGPEKAEDAFMLQALKAMNELPDKPLLLVNHPARLATGFRQYNKVTPQQLRDWQDTAADVVIGMTGAEGHQAATLNPDGSTDPTAIRGEYPHYPTMGGYDQMTARLGGVWDSLLSEGRRWWVTGVSDSHGHYTDGWADFWPGQYAKTYVYADKNYDSIFAALKAGQVFVTTGDLIDALFVEVAVKNSAKTATAGQTLTVSADDELVLRVRFRDPNSNNGGGFNPQVERVDLIQGLITGPAPERNSDEAPETK
;
A
#
# COMPACT_ATOMS: atom_id res chain seq x y z
N LYS A 1 -2.18 -2.75 -23.09
CA LYS A 1 -2.33 -2.93 -21.63
C LYS A 1 -2.30 -4.40 -21.26
N SER A 2 -1.73 -4.71 -20.12
CA SER A 2 -1.69 -6.03 -19.49
C SER A 2 -1.73 -5.86 -17.96
N TRP A 3 -1.94 -6.96 -17.24
CA TRP A 3 -1.75 -6.96 -15.78
C TRP A 3 -0.27 -6.93 -15.45
N LEU A 4 0.14 -5.95 -14.65
CA LEU A 4 1.52 -5.71 -14.23
C LEU A 4 1.60 -5.83 -12.71
N ALA A 5 2.25 -6.88 -12.22
CA ALA A 5 2.52 -7.04 -10.80
C ALA A 5 3.49 -5.95 -10.30
N GLY A 6 3.27 -5.47 -9.09
CA GLY A 6 4.22 -4.65 -8.38
C GLY A 6 3.98 -4.62 -6.88
N ASP A 7 4.81 -3.84 -6.22
CA ASP A 7 4.86 -3.71 -4.77
C ASP A 7 5.26 -2.27 -4.43
N HIS A 8 4.42 -1.59 -3.66
CA HIS A 8 4.60 -0.17 -3.39
C HIS A 8 5.13 0.13 -1.98
N HIS A 9 5.52 -0.89 -1.22
CA HIS A 9 6.01 -0.71 0.14
C HIS A 9 7.23 -1.61 0.37
N VAL A 10 8.41 -1.07 0.08
CA VAL A 10 9.70 -1.78 0.11
C VAL A 10 10.76 -0.88 0.72
N HIS A 11 11.47 -1.40 1.73
CA HIS A 11 12.50 -0.67 2.46
C HIS A 11 13.90 -1.08 2.00
N THR A 12 14.81 -0.11 2.01
CA THR A 12 16.22 -0.27 1.67
C THR A 12 17.10 0.02 2.87
N HIS A 13 18.41 -0.09 2.74
CA HIS A 13 19.34 0.30 3.78
C HIS A 13 19.27 1.78 4.20
N TYR A 14 18.51 2.62 3.47
CA TYR A 14 18.20 4.00 3.83
C TYR A 14 16.92 4.12 4.69
N SER A 15 16.24 3.01 4.99
CA SER A 15 15.40 2.88 6.18
C SER A 15 16.34 2.72 7.36
N VAL A 16 16.60 3.83 8.04
CA VAL A 16 17.65 3.95 9.05
C VAL A 16 17.10 3.89 10.46
N LYS A 17 17.91 3.39 11.38
CA LYS A 17 17.79 3.75 12.80
C LYS A 17 18.57 5.04 13.05
N TRP A 18 18.32 5.67 14.18
CA TRP A 18 18.98 6.92 14.56
C TRP A 18 19.82 6.72 15.81
N ASP A 19 21.10 7.08 15.73
CA ASP A 19 21.97 7.16 16.90
C ASP A 19 21.65 8.44 17.67
N ASN A 20 20.95 8.29 18.78
CA ASN A 20 20.55 9.39 19.66
C ASN A 20 21.61 9.73 20.72
N SER A 21 22.80 9.10 20.69
CA SER A 21 23.90 9.43 21.59
C SER A 21 24.64 10.72 21.18
N VAL A 22 24.39 11.21 19.95
CA VAL A 22 24.98 12.43 19.38
C VAL A 22 23.89 13.43 18.97
N PHE A 23 24.24 14.72 18.87
CA PHE A 23 23.31 15.78 18.46
C PHE A 23 23.87 16.63 17.30
N PRO A 24 23.15 16.78 16.17
CA PRO A 24 21.89 16.08 15.87
C PRO A 24 22.11 14.55 15.71
N PRO A 25 21.08 13.72 15.92
CA PRO A 25 21.17 12.27 15.71
C PRO A 25 21.69 11.92 14.32
N THR A 26 22.57 10.92 14.25
CA THR A 26 23.15 10.46 12.99
C THR A 26 22.45 9.18 12.50
N PRO A 27 22.27 9.01 11.18
CA PRO A 27 21.63 7.82 10.65
C PRO A 27 22.54 6.60 10.78
N ILE A 28 21.95 5.46 11.13
CA ILE A 28 22.55 4.13 11.08
C ILE A 28 22.00 3.44 9.83
N ILE A 29 22.75 3.52 8.73
CA ILE A 29 22.45 2.82 7.46
C ILE A 29 22.38 1.32 7.72
N GLY A 30 21.37 0.65 7.18
CA GLY A 30 21.15 -0.77 7.44
C GLY A 30 20.47 -1.06 8.78
N GLY A 31 20.05 -0.01 9.52
CA GLY A 31 19.56 -0.15 10.88
C GLY A 31 18.17 -0.78 10.98
N ASP A 32 17.31 -0.51 9.99
CA ASP A 32 15.90 -0.91 10.00
C ASP A 32 15.53 -1.80 8.81
N ALA A 33 16.10 -1.55 7.63
CA ALA A 33 16.15 -2.52 6.54
C ALA A 33 17.58 -2.60 6.01
N LYS A 34 17.93 -3.66 5.27
CA LYS A 34 19.35 -3.95 4.98
C LYS A 34 19.75 -4.04 3.51
N TYR A 35 18.81 -4.22 2.60
CA TYR A 35 19.13 -4.41 1.18
C TYR A 35 19.24 -3.08 0.45
N SER A 36 20.08 -3.01 -0.58
CA SER A 36 20.14 -1.85 -1.47
C SER A 36 18.92 -1.80 -2.39
N THR A 37 18.65 -0.64 -2.98
CA THR A 37 17.61 -0.47 -3.99
C THR A 37 17.77 -1.46 -5.14
N ALA A 38 19.00 -1.64 -5.63
CA ALA A 38 19.29 -2.53 -6.76
C ALA A 38 19.04 -4.00 -6.44
N LEU A 39 19.36 -4.45 -5.22
CA LEU A 39 19.10 -5.83 -4.81
C LEU A 39 17.59 -6.09 -4.68
N ASN A 40 16.85 -5.18 -4.04
CA ASN A 40 15.40 -5.28 -3.98
C ASN A 40 14.78 -5.31 -5.38
N ALA A 41 15.24 -4.46 -6.31
CA ALA A 41 14.77 -4.44 -7.69
C ALA A 41 15.12 -5.72 -8.48
N GLN A 42 16.28 -6.32 -8.23
CA GLN A 42 16.65 -7.62 -8.81
C GLN A 42 15.73 -8.73 -8.32
N MET A 43 15.48 -8.80 -7.00
CA MET A 43 14.62 -9.82 -6.43
C MET A 43 13.14 -9.61 -6.81
N ALA A 44 12.68 -8.36 -6.85
CA ALA A 44 11.38 -8.00 -7.38
C ALA A 44 11.19 -8.50 -8.82
N ALA A 45 12.18 -8.25 -9.70
CA ALA A 45 12.13 -8.75 -11.07
C ALA A 45 12.19 -10.28 -11.13
N HIS A 46 12.99 -10.92 -10.29
CA HIS A 46 13.07 -12.38 -10.16
C HIS A 46 11.71 -12.99 -9.81
N TYR A 47 10.95 -12.37 -8.91
CA TYR A 47 9.59 -12.80 -8.54
C TYR A 47 8.48 -12.21 -9.43
N GLY A 48 8.84 -11.69 -10.60
CA GLY A 48 7.89 -11.31 -11.64
C GLY A 48 7.26 -9.92 -11.51
N LEU A 49 7.77 -9.06 -10.62
CA LEU A 49 7.32 -7.68 -10.55
C LEU A 49 7.75 -6.89 -11.79
N SER A 50 6.83 -6.09 -12.31
CA SER A 50 7.06 -5.14 -13.39
C SER A 50 7.35 -3.73 -12.89
N TRP A 51 6.96 -3.42 -11.65
CA TRP A 51 7.21 -2.15 -11.00
C TRP A 51 7.36 -2.33 -9.48
N MET A 52 8.06 -1.40 -8.84
CA MET A 52 8.14 -1.30 -7.39
C MET A 52 8.26 0.16 -6.95
N VAL A 53 8.01 0.45 -5.67
CA VAL A 53 8.27 1.76 -5.06
C VAL A 53 9.27 1.56 -3.91
N VAL A 54 10.30 2.41 -3.84
CA VAL A 54 11.16 2.50 -2.65
C VAL A 54 10.50 3.43 -1.65
N THR A 55 10.26 2.93 -0.42
CA THR A 55 9.49 3.64 0.60
C THR A 55 10.15 3.55 1.99
N ASP A 56 11.40 3.97 2.12
CA ASP A 56 12.05 3.97 3.44
C ASP A 56 11.32 4.86 4.46
N HIS A 57 11.45 4.54 5.75
CA HIS A 57 10.90 5.33 6.85
C HIS A 57 11.48 6.75 6.92
N GLY A 58 10.70 7.65 7.50
CA GLY A 58 11.14 9.00 7.85
C GLY A 58 12.01 9.07 9.11
N GLY A 59 12.27 10.30 9.55
CA GLY A 59 13.09 10.56 10.72
C GLY A 59 13.64 11.99 10.72
N PRO A 60 14.37 12.39 11.77
CA PRO A 60 14.63 13.80 12.02
C PRO A 60 15.38 14.58 10.95
N ASN A 61 16.20 13.92 10.14
CA ASN A 61 16.90 14.53 9.01
C ASN A 61 16.89 13.59 7.79
N ARG A 62 15.87 12.72 7.68
CA ARG A 62 15.81 11.71 6.62
C ARG A 62 15.64 12.35 5.26
N ALA A 63 14.86 13.43 5.12
CA ALA A 63 14.67 14.11 3.84
C ALA A 63 16.01 14.50 3.17
N LYS A 64 16.97 15.00 3.95
CA LYS A 64 18.31 15.33 3.45
C LYS A 64 19.08 14.07 3.02
N LEU A 65 19.11 13.04 3.87
CA LEU A 65 19.74 11.75 3.55
C LEU A 65 19.15 11.14 2.27
N ALA A 66 17.84 11.20 2.13
CA ALA A 66 17.12 10.66 0.98
C ALA A 66 17.47 11.43 -0.30
N LEU A 67 17.50 12.76 -0.26
CA LEU A 67 17.86 13.59 -1.40
C LEU A 67 19.33 13.41 -1.83
N GLU A 68 20.25 13.36 -0.86
CA GLU A 68 21.69 13.33 -1.12
C GLU A 68 22.25 11.92 -1.40
N GLN A 69 21.58 10.85 -0.95
CA GLN A 69 22.10 9.48 -1.03
C GLN A 69 21.09 8.48 -1.62
N ALA A 70 19.90 8.34 -1.01
CA ALA A 70 18.93 7.32 -1.43
C ALA A 70 18.41 7.54 -2.85
N TYR A 71 18.07 8.79 -3.20
CA TYR A 71 17.57 9.13 -4.53
C TYR A 71 18.64 8.94 -5.64
N PRO A 72 19.90 9.37 -5.47
CA PRO A 72 20.98 8.99 -6.37
C PRO A 72 21.12 7.48 -6.58
N GLU A 73 21.00 6.66 -5.52
CA GLU A 73 21.02 5.20 -5.65
C GLU A 73 19.83 4.68 -6.47
N LEU A 74 18.61 5.18 -6.22
CA LEU A 74 17.44 4.85 -7.02
C LEU A 74 17.66 5.17 -8.51
N VAL A 75 18.20 6.36 -8.82
CA VAL A 75 18.50 6.77 -10.20
C VAL A 75 19.54 5.85 -10.84
N ALA A 76 20.57 5.45 -10.10
CA ALA A 76 21.56 4.47 -10.57
C ALA A 76 20.93 3.09 -10.80
N SER A 77 20.07 2.63 -9.88
CA SER A 77 19.36 1.36 -9.97
C SER A 77 18.40 1.32 -11.17
N ARG A 78 17.69 2.41 -11.47
CA ARG A 78 16.84 2.53 -12.68
C ARG A 78 17.64 2.34 -13.97
N LYS A 79 18.88 2.84 -14.01
CA LYS A 79 19.78 2.66 -15.18
C LYS A 79 20.30 1.22 -15.27
N ALA A 80 20.60 0.60 -14.13
CA ALA A 80 21.12 -0.77 -14.08
C ALA A 80 20.04 -1.84 -14.34
N LEU A 81 18.79 -1.57 -13.98
CA LEU A 81 17.69 -2.52 -14.03
C LEU A 81 16.46 -1.92 -14.75
N PRO A 82 16.59 -1.56 -16.05
CA PRO A 82 15.51 -0.90 -16.79
C PRO A 82 14.28 -1.78 -17.04
N GLN A 83 14.40 -3.10 -16.83
CA GLN A 83 13.30 -4.05 -16.98
C GLN A 83 12.24 -3.94 -15.87
N ILE A 84 12.55 -3.30 -14.74
CA ILE A 84 11.61 -3.05 -13.63
C ILE A 84 11.49 -1.54 -13.40
N LEU A 85 10.25 -1.05 -13.42
CA LEU A 85 9.96 0.37 -13.22
C LEU A 85 10.00 0.69 -11.72
N GLN A 86 11.00 1.45 -11.30
CA GLN A 86 11.19 1.81 -9.89
C GLN A 86 10.67 3.23 -9.66
N PHE A 87 9.65 3.40 -8.83
CA PHE A 87 9.11 4.71 -8.41
C PHE A 87 9.82 5.22 -7.16
N TYR A 88 9.84 6.54 -6.98
CA TYR A 88 10.35 7.16 -5.77
C TYR A 88 9.21 7.41 -4.78
N GLY A 89 9.48 7.20 -3.50
CA GLY A 89 8.49 7.36 -2.46
C GLY A 89 9.09 7.38 -1.05
N MET A 90 8.22 7.25 -0.06
CA MET A 90 8.57 7.04 1.34
C MET A 90 7.44 6.35 2.08
N GLU A 91 7.77 5.66 3.18
CA GLU A 91 6.76 5.38 4.19
C GLU A 91 6.60 6.63 5.05
N PHE A 92 5.58 7.41 4.72
CA PHE A 92 5.28 8.68 5.38
C PHE A 92 4.78 8.41 6.80
N ASP A 93 5.55 8.83 7.80
CA ASP A 93 5.10 8.87 9.18
C ASP A 93 3.95 9.87 9.31
N VAL A 94 2.73 9.35 9.35
CA VAL A 94 1.51 10.14 9.37
C VAL A 94 1.42 10.87 10.72
N PRO A 95 1.37 12.21 10.71
CA PRO A 95 1.25 13.01 11.92
C PRO A 95 0.10 12.58 12.81
N GLY A 96 0.36 12.64 14.11
CA GLY A 96 -0.55 12.68 15.23
C GLY A 96 -0.18 11.68 16.34
N ASN A 97 -0.83 11.81 17.50
CA ASN A 97 -0.29 11.33 18.77
C ASN A 97 -0.36 9.82 18.91
N SER A 98 0.63 9.11 18.35
CA SER A 98 1.06 7.89 19.01
C SER A 98 2.54 7.53 18.83
N PRO A 99 3.18 7.02 19.89
CA PRO A 99 4.46 6.33 19.78
C PRO A 99 4.33 5.13 18.84
N GLY A 100 5.23 5.01 17.86
CA GLY A 100 5.25 3.89 16.90
C GLY A 100 4.56 4.14 15.56
N GLY A 101 4.00 5.34 15.33
CA GLY A 101 3.67 5.89 14.01
C GLY A 101 2.51 5.23 13.25
N ARG A 102 1.54 6.04 12.82
CA ARG A 102 0.71 5.68 11.66
C ARG A 102 1.58 5.79 10.42
N HIS A 103 1.39 4.93 9.42
CA HIS A 103 2.19 5.00 8.21
C HIS A 103 1.33 5.02 6.94
N ALA A 104 1.90 5.57 5.88
CA ALA A 104 1.31 5.57 4.56
C ALA A 104 2.37 5.51 3.47
N SER A 105 2.15 4.68 2.46
CA SER A 105 2.94 4.67 1.23
C SER A 105 2.69 5.97 0.47
N PHE A 106 3.70 6.83 0.41
CA PHE A 106 3.71 8.04 -0.40
C PHE A 106 4.47 7.76 -1.70
N ILE A 107 3.80 7.88 -2.83
CA ILE A 107 4.34 7.52 -4.15
C ILE A 107 4.37 8.76 -5.03
N MET A 108 5.56 9.19 -5.43
CA MET A 108 5.71 10.26 -6.42
C MET A 108 5.49 9.72 -7.84
N PRO A 109 4.80 10.46 -8.73
CA PRO A 109 4.88 10.19 -10.15
C PRO A 109 6.33 10.41 -10.61
N GLN A 110 6.82 9.58 -11.53
CA GLN A 110 8.18 9.70 -12.02
C GLN A 110 8.32 10.98 -12.86
N ARG A 111 9.04 11.96 -12.32
CA ARG A 111 9.27 13.28 -12.91
C ARG A 111 10.66 13.76 -12.51
N SER A 112 11.19 14.76 -13.21
CA SER A 112 12.44 15.42 -12.79
C SER A 112 12.31 16.15 -11.45
N SER A 113 11.08 16.50 -11.05
CA SER A 113 10.71 17.17 -9.79
C SER A 113 10.50 16.21 -8.61
N GLU A 114 10.47 14.88 -8.85
CA GLU A 114 10.00 13.90 -7.86
C GLU A 114 10.78 13.98 -6.53
N ALA A 115 12.10 14.18 -6.60
CA ALA A 115 12.95 14.25 -5.42
C ALA A 115 12.76 15.54 -4.63
N GLU A 116 12.69 16.67 -5.32
CA GLU A 116 12.53 17.99 -4.71
C GLU A 116 11.15 18.12 -4.05
N GLN A 117 10.09 17.66 -4.72
CA GLN A 117 8.74 17.68 -4.14
C GLN A 117 8.61 16.76 -2.92
N LEU A 118 9.17 15.55 -2.97
CA LEU A 118 9.16 14.68 -1.80
C LEU A 118 9.94 15.32 -0.64
N TYR A 119 11.11 15.89 -0.90
CA TYR A 119 11.90 16.61 0.09
C TYR A 119 11.09 17.75 0.75
N GLN A 120 10.37 18.54 -0.05
CA GLN A 120 9.54 19.64 0.46
C GLN A 120 8.41 19.16 1.38
N ILE A 121 7.75 18.05 1.04
CA ILE A 121 6.70 17.46 1.88
C ILE A 121 7.29 16.84 3.14
N GLU A 122 8.31 15.99 2.99
CA GLU A 122 8.90 15.26 4.10
C GLU A 122 9.48 16.20 5.15
N SER A 123 10.31 17.16 4.74
CA SER A 123 11.02 18.10 5.63
C SER A 123 10.09 18.99 6.45
N ARG A 124 8.82 19.14 6.06
CA ARG A 124 7.83 19.96 6.76
C ARG A 124 6.85 19.09 7.53
N TYR A 125 6.26 18.11 6.85
CA TYR A 125 5.04 17.46 7.30
C TYR A 125 5.21 16.07 7.86
N ASN A 126 6.33 15.37 7.61
CA ASN A 126 6.53 14.04 8.18
C ASN A 126 6.50 14.11 9.72
N GLY A 127 5.77 13.18 10.34
CA GLY A 127 5.51 13.16 11.78
C GLY A 127 6.77 13.00 12.64
N ARG A 128 7.84 12.40 12.11
CA ARG A 128 9.12 12.18 12.81
C ARG A 128 10.20 13.18 12.46
N GLN A 129 9.90 14.18 11.64
CA GLN A 129 10.84 15.23 11.26
C GLN A 129 11.02 16.24 12.42
N GLY A 130 12.26 16.46 12.87
CA GLY A 130 12.66 17.29 14.03
C GLY A 130 13.21 16.48 15.22
N VAL A 131 13.97 17.12 16.12
CA VAL A 131 14.50 16.51 17.36
C VAL A 131 14.27 17.40 18.58
N PRO A 132 13.24 17.14 19.41
CA PRO A 132 12.10 16.26 19.09
C PRO A 132 11.26 16.84 17.93
N PRO A 133 10.37 16.03 17.32
CA PRO A 133 9.35 16.57 16.42
C PRO A 133 8.53 17.67 17.11
N GLY A 134 8.08 18.67 16.34
CA GLY A 134 7.26 19.75 16.86
C GLY A 134 5.94 19.23 17.45
N PRO A 135 5.42 19.81 18.54
CA PRO A 135 4.22 19.33 19.23
C PRO A 135 2.98 19.32 18.33
N GLU A 136 2.89 20.22 17.35
CA GLU A 136 1.80 20.25 16.36
C GLU A 136 1.70 18.96 15.55
N LYS A 137 2.80 18.23 15.38
CA LYS A 137 2.83 16.93 14.67
C LYS A 137 2.18 15.80 15.45
N ALA A 138 1.85 16.02 16.73
CA ALA A 138 1.05 15.11 17.54
C ALA A 138 -0.47 15.33 17.31
N GLU A 139 -0.88 16.32 16.53
CA GLU A 139 -2.30 16.56 16.26
C GLU A 139 -2.75 15.93 14.93
N ASP A 140 -3.91 15.25 14.92
CA ASP A 140 -4.52 14.70 13.71
C ASP A 140 -4.76 15.78 12.63
N ALA A 141 -5.07 17.00 13.06
CA ALA A 141 -5.27 18.15 12.19
C ALA A 141 -4.02 18.51 11.37
N PHE A 142 -2.81 18.14 11.82
CA PHE A 142 -1.58 18.40 11.09
C PHE A 142 -1.46 17.50 9.85
N MET A 143 -2.00 16.28 9.89
CA MET A 143 -2.09 15.42 8.71
C MET A 143 -2.98 16.07 7.63
N LEU A 144 -4.07 16.74 8.01
CA LEU A 144 -4.92 17.45 7.05
C LEU A 144 -4.18 18.62 6.38
N GLN A 145 -3.24 19.27 7.08
CA GLN A 145 -2.38 20.30 6.48
C GLN A 145 -1.40 19.69 5.48
N ALA A 146 -0.80 18.54 5.83
CA ALA A 146 0.07 17.79 4.92
C ALA A 146 -0.67 17.42 3.63
N LEU A 147 -1.88 16.86 3.74
CA LEU A 147 -2.70 16.48 2.59
C LEU A 147 -3.08 17.67 1.69
N LYS A 148 -3.40 18.83 2.27
CA LYS A 148 -3.64 20.06 1.50
C LYS A 148 -2.39 20.45 0.71
N ALA A 149 -1.22 20.45 1.34
CA ALA A 149 0.04 20.74 0.67
C ALA A 149 0.35 19.74 -0.45
N MET A 150 0.14 18.43 -0.22
CA MET A 150 0.28 17.40 -1.24
C MET A 150 -0.66 17.61 -2.43
N ASN A 151 -1.89 18.06 -2.17
CA ASN A 151 -2.90 18.31 -3.20
C ASN A 151 -2.61 19.57 -4.04
N GLU A 152 -1.79 20.49 -3.52
CA GLU A 152 -1.34 21.71 -4.20
C GLU A 152 -0.06 21.50 -5.03
N LEU A 153 0.62 20.36 -4.89
CA LEU A 153 1.81 20.05 -5.69
C LEU A 153 1.46 19.97 -7.19
N PRO A 154 2.35 20.45 -8.08
CA PRO A 154 2.11 20.39 -9.52
C PRO A 154 2.09 18.94 -10.01
N ASP A 155 3.00 18.10 -9.53
CA ASP A 155 2.96 16.66 -9.73
C ASP A 155 2.39 15.98 -8.47
N LYS A 156 1.07 15.77 -8.41
CA LYS A 156 0.40 15.20 -7.23
C LYS A 156 0.88 13.76 -6.94
N PRO A 157 1.25 13.44 -5.69
CA PRO A 157 1.58 12.07 -5.28
C PRO A 157 0.31 11.21 -5.09
N LEU A 158 0.51 9.91 -4.92
CA LEU A 158 -0.51 9.00 -4.36
C LEU A 158 -0.14 8.67 -2.91
N LEU A 159 -1.16 8.51 -2.07
CA LEU A 159 -1.05 8.08 -0.69
C LEU A 159 -1.98 6.88 -0.45
N LEU A 160 -1.41 5.81 0.11
CA LEU A 160 -2.17 4.66 0.62
C LEU A 160 -1.82 4.45 2.08
N VAL A 161 -2.82 4.30 2.94
CA VAL A 161 -2.59 4.04 4.36
C VAL A 161 -2.01 2.65 4.53
N ASN A 162 -0.86 2.52 5.19
CA ASN A 162 -0.23 1.23 5.41
C ASN A 162 -0.78 0.62 6.71
N HIS A 163 -0.99 -0.70 6.69
CA HIS A 163 -1.29 -1.56 7.83
C HIS A 163 -2.20 -0.93 8.90
N PRO A 164 -3.38 -0.39 8.49
CA PRO A 164 -4.11 0.59 9.29
C PRO A 164 -4.61 0.06 10.64
N ALA A 165 -4.85 -1.25 10.77
CA ALA A 165 -5.26 -1.88 12.02
C ALA A 165 -4.17 -2.77 12.67
N ARG A 166 -2.89 -2.68 12.27
CA ARG A 166 -1.78 -3.45 12.89
C ARG A 166 -1.74 -3.32 14.40
N LEU A 167 -1.99 -2.11 14.90
CA LEU A 167 -2.00 -1.78 16.33
C LEU A 167 -3.42 -1.60 16.91
N ALA A 168 -4.46 -2.10 16.23
CA ALA A 168 -5.81 -2.16 16.79
C ALA A 168 -5.81 -3.03 18.05
N THR A 169 -6.49 -2.61 19.12
CA THR A 169 -6.42 -3.28 20.42
C THR A 169 -7.36 -4.48 20.54
N GLY A 170 -8.12 -4.75 19.49
CA GLY A 170 -9.09 -5.84 19.44
C GLY A 170 -9.91 -5.78 18.15
N PHE A 171 -10.88 -6.68 18.03
CA PHE A 171 -11.82 -6.69 16.92
C PHE A 171 -12.64 -5.40 16.90
N ARG A 172 -12.58 -4.66 15.78
CA ARG A 172 -13.25 -3.37 15.58
C ARG A 172 -12.85 -2.27 16.58
N GLN A 173 -11.74 -2.47 17.29
CA GLN A 173 -11.18 -1.49 18.23
C GLN A 173 -9.99 -0.81 17.58
N TYR A 174 -10.28 0.05 16.61
CA TYR A 174 -9.26 0.78 15.87
C TYR A 174 -8.59 1.82 16.78
N ASN A 175 -7.26 1.85 16.77
CA ASN A 175 -6.46 2.64 17.71
C ASN A 175 -5.76 3.80 17.00
N LYS A 176 -4.87 3.52 16.05
CA LYS A 176 -4.03 4.54 15.43
C LYS A 176 -4.68 5.21 14.23
N VAL A 177 -5.26 4.40 13.35
CA VAL A 177 -6.05 4.83 12.20
C VAL A 177 -7.50 4.51 12.51
N THR A 178 -8.41 5.46 12.32
CA THR A 178 -9.86 5.25 12.50
C THR A 178 -10.62 5.41 11.18
N PRO A 179 -11.82 4.84 11.05
CA PRO A 179 -12.67 5.05 9.87
C PRO A 179 -12.96 6.54 9.62
N GLN A 180 -13.09 7.36 10.67
CA GLN A 180 -13.23 8.81 10.53
C GLN A 180 -12.01 9.44 9.88
N GLN A 181 -10.80 9.07 10.31
CA GLN A 181 -9.58 9.62 9.74
C GLN A 181 -9.43 9.25 8.26
N LEU A 182 -9.74 8.01 7.87
CA LEU A 182 -9.74 7.59 6.46
C LEU A 182 -10.64 8.48 5.60
N ARG A 183 -11.86 8.76 6.09
CA ARG A 183 -12.80 9.68 5.43
C ARG A 183 -12.29 11.11 5.39
N ASP A 184 -11.80 11.63 6.51
CA ASP A 184 -11.26 13.00 6.62
C ASP A 184 -10.08 13.21 5.65
N TRP A 185 -9.21 12.21 5.52
CA TRP A 185 -8.05 12.27 4.64
C TRP A 185 -8.45 12.30 3.17
N GLN A 186 -9.36 11.42 2.74
CA GLN A 186 -9.82 11.44 1.35
C GLN A 186 -10.71 12.66 1.04
N ASP A 187 -11.53 13.13 1.98
CA ASP A 187 -12.31 14.37 1.79
C ASP A 187 -11.39 15.59 1.62
N THR A 188 -10.21 15.57 2.27
CA THR A 188 -9.22 16.65 2.18
C THR A 188 -8.45 16.63 0.85
N ALA A 189 -8.10 15.45 0.35
CA ALA A 189 -7.28 15.29 -0.85
C ALA A 189 -7.64 14.03 -1.65
N ALA A 190 -8.84 13.99 -2.23
CA ALA A 190 -9.35 12.83 -2.97
C ALA A 190 -8.51 12.43 -4.20
N ASP A 191 -7.70 13.36 -4.72
CA ASP A 191 -6.77 13.12 -5.82
C ASP A 191 -5.44 12.49 -5.39
N VAL A 192 -5.17 12.46 -4.08
CA VAL A 192 -3.93 12.00 -3.46
C VAL A 192 -4.19 10.71 -2.66
N VAL A 193 -5.19 10.70 -1.77
CA VAL A 193 -5.51 9.55 -0.92
C VAL A 193 -6.41 8.58 -1.67
N ILE A 194 -5.85 7.45 -2.09
CA ILE A 194 -6.55 6.51 -2.98
C ILE A 194 -6.98 5.22 -2.30
N GLY A 195 -6.51 4.94 -1.08
CA GLY A 195 -6.80 3.65 -0.46
C GLY A 195 -5.92 3.29 0.72
N MET A 196 -5.80 1.98 0.94
CA MET A 196 -4.98 1.39 1.99
C MET A 196 -4.34 0.07 1.52
N THR A 197 -3.28 -0.35 2.20
CA THR A 197 -2.89 -1.75 2.18
C THR A 197 -3.94 -2.56 2.92
N GLY A 198 -4.28 -3.72 2.36
CA GLY A 198 -5.18 -4.66 3.00
C GLY A 198 -4.54 -6.03 3.15
N ALA A 199 -3.71 -6.46 2.19
CA ALA A 199 -2.83 -7.62 2.37
C ALA A 199 -1.46 -7.13 2.84
N GLU A 200 -1.16 -7.43 4.10
CA GLU A 200 -0.05 -6.79 4.81
C GLU A 200 1.25 -7.55 4.67
N GLY A 201 2.37 -6.85 4.85
CA GLY A 201 3.71 -7.42 4.86
C GLY A 201 4.00 -8.32 6.06
N HIS A 202 5.28 -8.61 6.31
CA HIS A 202 5.76 -9.48 7.40
C HIS A 202 5.05 -10.85 7.47
N GLN A 203 4.56 -11.37 6.34
CA GLN A 203 3.86 -12.66 6.29
C GLN A 203 4.81 -13.85 6.55
N ALA A 204 6.12 -13.63 6.46
CA ALA A 204 7.15 -14.60 6.81
C ALA A 204 7.61 -14.53 8.28
N ALA A 205 7.02 -13.64 9.11
CA ALA A 205 7.40 -13.49 10.52
C ALA A 205 7.28 -14.80 11.32
N THR A 206 6.44 -15.74 10.86
CA THR A 206 6.25 -17.06 11.47
C THR A 206 7.22 -18.12 10.95
N LEU A 207 8.24 -17.75 10.17
CA LEU A 207 9.21 -18.68 9.59
C LEU A 207 10.59 -18.46 10.20
N ASN A 208 11.21 -19.55 10.66
CA ASN A 208 12.62 -19.58 11.00
C ASN A 208 13.48 -19.49 9.71
N PRO A 209 14.78 -19.14 9.82
CA PRO A 209 15.68 -19.08 8.66
C PRO A 209 15.77 -20.37 7.84
N ASP A 210 15.52 -21.53 8.45
CA ASP A 210 15.49 -22.84 7.78
C ASP A 210 14.13 -23.17 7.11
N GLY A 211 13.14 -22.28 7.23
CA GLY A 211 11.79 -22.44 6.70
C GLY A 211 10.82 -23.19 7.61
N SER A 212 11.26 -23.68 8.78
CA SER A 212 10.34 -24.25 9.77
C SER A 212 9.47 -23.15 10.40
N THR A 213 8.27 -23.51 10.84
CA THR A 213 7.35 -22.56 11.46
C THR A 213 7.71 -22.27 12.92
N ASP A 214 7.79 -21.00 13.30
CA ASP A 214 7.77 -20.56 14.70
C ASP A 214 6.31 -20.37 15.15
N PRO A 215 5.77 -21.25 16.04
CA PRO A 215 4.39 -21.14 16.51
C PRO A 215 4.17 -19.99 17.51
N THR A 216 5.22 -19.33 17.98
CA THR A 216 5.15 -18.23 18.94
C THR A 216 5.15 -16.86 18.28
N ALA A 217 5.64 -16.78 17.03
CA ALA A 217 5.63 -15.58 16.24
C ALA A 217 4.24 -15.24 15.69
N ILE A 218 4.03 -13.97 15.36
CA ILE A 218 2.74 -13.43 14.95
C ILE A 218 2.80 -13.06 13.47
N ARG A 219 2.00 -13.73 12.64
CA ARG A 219 1.93 -13.47 11.20
C ARG A 219 1.53 -12.01 10.93
N GLY A 220 2.32 -11.32 10.11
CA GLY A 220 2.11 -9.93 9.76
C GLY A 220 2.47 -8.93 10.86
N GLU A 221 2.96 -9.41 12.02
CA GLU A 221 3.27 -8.59 13.19
C GLU A 221 2.08 -7.76 13.71
N TYR A 222 0.90 -8.40 13.80
CA TYR A 222 -0.34 -7.83 14.36
C TYR A 222 -0.49 -8.27 15.85
N PRO A 223 0.11 -7.56 16.83
CA PRO A 223 0.32 -8.07 18.19
C PRO A 223 -0.95 -8.28 19.03
N HIS A 224 -2.07 -7.64 18.67
CA HIS A 224 -3.26 -7.58 19.53
C HIS A 224 -4.51 -8.20 18.89
N TYR A 225 -4.69 -8.02 17.59
CA TYR A 225 -5.75 -8.68 16.83
C TYR A 225 -5.19 -9.17 15.50
N PRO A 226 -5.20 -10.48 15.22
CA PRO A 226 -4.47 -11.04 14.08
C PRO A 226 -5.09 -10.61 12.75
N THR A 227 -4.29 -10.73 11.69
CA THR A 227 -4.82 -10.69 10.33
C THR A 227 -5.87 -11.79 10.11
N MET A 228 -6.84 -11.51 9.24
CA MET A 228 -7.91 -12.44 8.87
C MET A 228 -7.59 -13.01 7.49
N GLY A 229 -6.99 -14.21 7.45
CA GLY A 229 -6.54 -14.82 6.19
C GLY A 229 -5.39 -14.06 5.51
N GLY A 230 -4.56 -13.36 6.29
CA GLY A 230 -3.48 -12.50 5.79
C GLY A 230 -3.90 -11.07 5.46
N TYR A 231 -5.17 -10.71 5.70
CA TYR A 231 -5.68 -9.36 5.46
C TYR A 231 -5.98 -8.59 6.76
N ASP A 232 -5.83 -7.27 6.72
CA ASP A 232 -6.24 -6.35 7.78
C ASP A 232 -7.75 -6.41 8.03
N GLN A 233 -8.20 -6.30 9.29
CA GLN A 233 -9.61 -6.36 9.67
C GLN A 233 -10.47 -5.22 9.07
N MET A 234 -9.86 -4.10 8.67
CA MET A 234 -10.54 -3.03 7.92
C MET A 234 -10.87 -3.44 6.47
N THR A 235 -10.16 -4.43 5.94
CA THR A 235 -10.39 -4.99 4.60
C THR A 235 -11.21 -6.27 4.64
N ALA A 236 -10.85 -7.21 5.53
CA ALA A 236 -11.31 -8.60 5.46
C ALA A 236 -12.75 -8.84 5.91
N ARG A 237 -13.35 -7.87 6.61
CA ARG A 237 -14.69 -8.03 7.16
C ARG A 237 -15.75 -7.64 6.11
N LEU A 238 -16.60 -8.59 5.74
CA LEU A 238 -17.81 -8.34 4.96
C LEU A 238 -18.73 -7.35 5.67
N GLY A 239 -19.15 -6.31 4.96
CA GLY A 239 -19.89 -5.16 5.50
C GLY A 239 -19.03 -4.24 6.36
N GLY A 240 -17.70 -4.37 6.35
CA GLY A 240 -16.78 -3.68 7.24
C GLY A 240 -16.36 -2.27 6.81
N VAL A 241 -15.18 -1.81 7.25
CA VAL A 241 -14.66 -0.47 6.94
C VAL A 241 -14.56 -0.25 5.43
N TRP A 242 -13.90 -1.16 4.70
CA TRP A 242 -13.76 -1.02 3.25
C TRP A 242 -15.11 -0.92 2.53
N ASP A 243 -16.03 -1.83 2.84
CA ASP A 243 -17.37 -1.83 2.27
C ASP A 243 -18.14 -0.56 2.63
N SER A 244 -18.01 -0.05 3.85
CA SER A 244 -18.63 1.23 4.26
C SER A 244 -18.10 2.41 3.44
N LEU A 245 -16.80 2.43 3.12
CA LEU A 245 -16.23 3.47 2.27
C LEU A 245 -16.76 3.34 0.83
N LEU A 246 -16.83 2.12 0.29
CA LEU A 246 -17.39 1.86 -1.04
C LEU A 246 -18.88 2.23 -1.11
N SER A 247 -19.68 1.91 -0.10
CA SER A 247 -21.10 2.30 0.01
C SER A 247 -21.32 3.82 0.04
N GLU A 248 -20.32 4.60 0.46
CA GLU A 248 -20.37 6.07 0.36
C GLU A 248 -20.14 6.59 -1.07
N GLY A 249 -19.83 5.70 -2.01
CA GLY A 249 -19.43 6.06 -3.38
C GLY A 249 -17.97 6.47 -3.48
N ARG A 250 -17.15 6.20 -2.45
CA ARG A 250 -15.73 6.55 -2.45
C ARG A 250 -14.94 5.66 -3.38
N ARG A 251 -13.94 6.27 -4.01
CA ARG A 251 -12.90 5.58 -4.78
C ARG A 251 -11.79 5.16 -3.82
N TRP A 252 -12.01 4.07 -3.09
CA TRP A 252 -11.09 3.56 -2.06
C TRP A 252 -10.59 2.16 -2.40
N TRP A 253 -9.31 2.06 -2.72
CA TRP A 253 -8.70 0.84 -3.24
C TRP A 253 -7.91 0.09 -2.18
N VAL A 254 -7.91 -1.24 -2.30
CA VAL A 254 -7.10 -2.12 -1.46
C VAL A 254 -5.93 -2.64 -2.27
N THR A 255 -4.75 -2.65 -1.65
CA THR A 255 -3.49 -3.12 -2.21
C THR A 255 -2.85 -4.19 -1.33
N GLY A 256 -1.85 -4.89 -1.86
CA GLY A 256 -1.04 -5.86 -1.15
C GLY A 256 0.44 -5.59 -1.35
N VAL A 257 1.21 -5.72 -0.28
CA VAL A 257 2.61 -5.29 -0.21
C VAL A 257 3.48 -6.29 0.54
N SER A 258 4.80 -6.23 0.33
CA SER A 258 5.75 -7.03 1.12
C SER A 258 6.10 -6.40 2.46
N ASP A 259 6.15 -5.07 2.53
CA ASP A 259 6.75 -4.33 3.65
C ASP A 259 8.20 -4.83 3.91
N SER A 260 8.95 -5.09 2.82
CA SER A 260 10.20 -5.83 2.89
C SER A 260 11.32 -5.01 3.54
N HIS A 261 11.80 -5.47 4.70
CA HIS A 261 12.95 -4.94 5.43
C HIS A 261 14.16 -5.89 5.36
N GLY A 262 13.89 -7.20 5.37
CA GLY A 262 14.89 -8.26 5.24
C GLY A 262 14.25 -9.63 5.05
N HIS A 263 14.87 -10.50 4.24
CA HIS A 263 14.33 -11.82 3.97
C HIS A 263 14.50 -12.75 5.19
N TYR A 264 13.49 -13.59 5.47
CA TYR A 264 13.46 -14.46 6.65
C TYR A 264 14.64 -15.44 6.74
N THR A 265 15.19 -15.89 5.60
CA THR A 265 16.40 -16.76 5.57
C THR A 265 17.63 -16.10 6.15
N ASP A 266 17.60 -14.77 6.28
CA ASP A 266 18.70 -14.01 6.84
C ASP A 266 18.41 -13.53 8.27
N GLY A 267 17.39 -14.12 8.93
CA GLY A 267 17.00 -13.81 10.31
C GLY A 267 16.05 -12.62 10.46
N TRP A 268 15.25 -12.32 9.43
CA TRP A 268 14.27 -11.23 9.42
C TRP A 268 12.83 -11.78 9.28
N ALA A 269 11.84 -10.92 9.06
CA ALA A 269 10.41 -11.28 9.08
C ALA A 269 9.74 -11.33 7.69
N ASP A 270 10.48 -11.09 6.60
CA ASP A 270 9.86 -10.81 5.30
C ASP A 270 10.15 -11.85 4.22
N PHE A 271 9.24 -11.88 3.26
CA PHE A 271 9.53 -12.35 1.92
C PHE A 271 10.15 -11.22 1.08
N TRP A 272 10.79 -11.58 -0.03
CA TRP A 272 11.23 -10.60 -1.01
C TRP A 272 10.04 -9.88 -1.65
N PRO A 273 10.22 -8.65 -2.17
CA PRO A 273 9.18 -7.97 -2.93
C PRO A 273 8.63 -8.88 -4.04
N GLY A 274 7.32 -9.12 -4.04
CA GLY A 274 6.66 -9.99 -5.00
C GLY A 274 6.80 -11.50 -4.80
N GLN A 275 7.54 -11.98 -3.81
CA GLN A 275 7.64 -13.44 -3.57
C GLN A 275 6.35 -14.04 -3.04
N TYR A 276 5.57 -13.27 -2.28
CA TYR A 276 4.28 -13.71 -1.72
C TYR A 276 3.13 -12.77 -2.08
N ALA A 277 3.20 -11.48 -1.70
CA ALA A 277 2.15 -10.51 -2.00
C ALA A 277 2.47 -9.70 -3.26
N LYS A 278 1.44 -9.45 -4.09
CA LYS A 278 1.54 -8.62 -5.31
C LYS A 278 0.30 -7.75 -5.47
N THR A 279 0.50 -6.49 -5.81
CA THR A 279 -0.53 -5.61 -6.37
C THR A 279 -0.42 -5.59 -7.89
N TYR A 280 -1.44 -6.09 -8.59
CA TYR A 280 -1.52 -6.03 -10.04
C TYR A 280 -2.23 -4.76 -10.49
N VAL A 281 -1.71 -4.11 -11.53
CA VAL A 281 -2.32 -2.94 -12.17
C VAL A 281 -2.54 -3.18 -13.66
N TYR A 282 -3.69 -2.80 -14.21
CA TYR A 282 -3.99 -2.99 -15.63
C TYR A 282 -3.54 -1.79 -16.47
N ALA A 283 -2.32 -1.85 -16.99
CA ALA A 283 -1.64 -0.70 -17.58
C ALA A 283 -0.75 -1.09 -18.78
N ASP A 284 -0.31 -0.10 -19.54
CA ASP A 284 0.89 -0.25 -20.35
C ASP A 284 2.12 -0.13 -19.44
N LYS A 285 3.21 -0.83 -19.75
CA LYS A 285 4.40 -0.86 -18.88
C LYS A 285 5.22 0.42 -19.02
N ASN A 286 4.72 1.50 -18.44
CA ASN A 286 5.39 2.79 -18.28
C ASN A 286 4.88 3.48 -17.00
N TYR A 287 5.66 4.45 -16.52
CA TYR A 287 5.39 5.15 -15.26
C TYR A 287 4.01 5.80 -15.22
N ASP A 288 3.65 6.56 -16.26
CA ASP A 288 2.38 7.31 -16.30
C ASP A 288 1.16 6.38 -16.31
N SER A 289 1.19 5.31 -17.11
CA SER A 289 0.05 4.39 -17.20
C SER A 289 -0.14 3.58 -15.92
N ILE A 290 0.94 3.21 -15.21
CA ILE A 290 0.85 2.50 -13.93
C ILE A 290 0.29 3.43 -12.85
N PHE A 291 0.83 4.65 -12.76
CA PHE A 291 0.39 5.65 -11.79
C PHE A 291 -1.10 6.02 -11.99
N ALA A 292 -1.52 6.21 -13.24
CA ALA A 292 -2.91 6.46 -13.58
C ALA A 292 -3.83 5.26 -13.26
N ALA A 293 -3.37 4.03 -13.51
CA ALA A 293 -4.14 2.81 -13.22
C ALA A 293 -4.33 2.57 -11.71
N LEU A 294 -3.28 2.83 -10.91
CA LEU A 294 -3.38 2.82 -9.44
C LEU A 294 -4.44 3.81 -8.96
N LYS A 295 -4.35 5.06 -9.41
CA LYS A 295 -5.32 6.10 -9.06
C LYS A 295 -6.75 5.74 -9.47
N ALA A 296 -6.92 5.14 -10.65
CA ALA A 296 -8.22 4.76 -11.19
C ALA A 296 -8.81 3.49 -10.57
N GLY A 297 -8.09 2.76 -9.72
CA GLY A 297 -8.57 1.51 -9.12
C GLY A 297 -8.63 0.35 -10.11
N GLN A 298 -7.81 0.38 -11.17
CA GLN A 298 -7.65 -0.75 -12.09
C GLN A 298 -6.67 -1.76 -11.51
N VAL A 299 -6.98 -2.24 -10.30
CA VAL A 299 -6.08 -2.98 -9.43
C VAL A 299 -6.72 -4.27 -8.92
N PHE A 300 -5.90 -5.29 -8.67
CA PHE A 300 -6.28 -6.41 -7.80
C PHE A 300 -5.07 -6.90 -7.01
N VAL A 301 -5.32 -7.58 -5.90
CA VAL A 301 -4.29 -8.13 -5.02
C VAL A 301 -4.27 -9.64 -5.13
N THR A 302 -3.08 -10.23 -5.10
CA THR A 302 -2.93 -11.67 -4.90
C THR A 302 -1.86 -11.95 -3.87
N THR A 303 -2.01 -13.05 -3.16
CA THR A 303 -1.00 -13.63 -2.29
C THR A 303 -0.73 -15.07 -2.73
N GLY A 304 0.54 -15.47 -2.72
CA GLY A 304 0.97 -16.81 -3.12
C GLY A 304 0.77 -17.13 -4.60
N ASP A 305 0.64 -16.12 -5.47
CA ASP A 305 0.43 -16.28 -6.93
C ASP A 305 -0.82 -17.11 -7.30
N LEU A 306 -1.90 -16.99 -6.54
CA LEU A 306 -3.16 -17.72 -6.80
C LEU A 306 -3.76 -17.39 -8.19
N ILE A 307 -3.69 -16.12 -8.58
CA ILE A 307 -4.06 -15.66 -9.93
C ILE A 307 -3.11 -14.55 -10.37
N ASP A 308 -2.87 -14.43 -11.67
CA ASP A 308 -2.00 -13.39 -12.25
C ASP A 308 -2.73 -12.48 -13.26
N ALA A 309 -4.03 -12.71 -13.45
CA ALA A 309 -4.93 -11.85 -14.20
C ALA A 309 -6.35 -11.95 -13.68
N LEU A 310 -7.05 -10.82 -13.59
CA LEU A 310 -8.47 -10.73 -13.23
C LEU A 310 -9.18 -9.75 -14.16
N PHE A 311 -10.32 -10.12 -14.73
CA PHE A 311 -11.14 -9.25 -15.55
C PHE A 311 -12.55 -9.31 -15.02
N VAL A 312 -13.01 -8.19 -14.45
CA VAL A 312 -14.37 -7.99 -13.99
C VAL A 312 -15.02 -6.97 -14.91
N GLU A 313 -16.10 -7.37 -15.56
CA GLU A 313 -16.91 -6.53 -16.43
C GLU A 313 -18.38 -6.61 -16.03
N VAL A 314 -19.02 -5.46 -15.87
CA VAL A 314 -20.48 -5.34 -15.79
C VAL A 314 -20.96 -4.70 -17.08
N ALA A 315 -21.97 -5.29 -17.71
CA ALA A 315 -22.55 -4.79 -18.95
C ALA A 315 -24.09 -4.72 -18.87
N VAL A 316 -24.68 -3.72 -19.52
CA VAL A 316 -26.13 -3.73 -19.79
C VAL A 316 -26.39 -4.74 -20.92
N LYS A 317 -27.30 -5.68 -20.69
CA LYS A 317 -27.65 -6.70 -21.68
C LYS A 317 -28.14 -6.06 -22.98
N ASN A 318 -27.74 -6.64 -24.11
CA ASN A 318 -28.08 -6.15 -25.45
C ASN A 318 -27.69 -4.68 -25.72
N SER A 319 -26.63 -4.18 -25.07
CA SER A 319 -26.12 -2.82 -25.19
C SER A 319 -24.60 -2.81 -25.26
N ALA A 320 -24.03 -1.70 -25.74
CA ALA A 320 -22.58 -1.45 -25.72
C ALA A 320 -22.10 -0.82 -24.39
N LYS A 321 -23.01 -0.53 -23.45
CA LYS A 321 -22.69 0.04 -22.14
C LYS A 321 -22.01 -1.00 -21.25
N THR A 322 -20.74 -0.79 -20.92
CA THR A 322 -19.98 -1.64 -19.99
C THR A 322 -19.14 -0.79 -19.03
N ALA A 323 -18.75 -1.40 -17.91
CA ALA A 323 -17.74 -0.87 -17.00
C ALA A 323 -16.87 -2.02 -16.49
N THR A 324 -15.59 -1.72 -16.25
CA THR A 324 -14.64 -2.63 -15.61
C THR A 324 -14.30 -2.18 -14.19
N ALA A 325 -13.45 -2.93 -13.49
CA ALA A 325 -12.89 -2.53 -12.20
C ALA A 325 -12.42 -1.05 -12.21
N GLY A 326 -12.80 -0.32 -11.15
CA GLY A 326 -12.54 1.11 -10.99
C GLY A 326 -13.47 2.05 -11.77
N GLN A 327 -14.32 1.55 -12.67
CA GLN A 327 -15.24 2.39 -13.45
C GLN A 327 -16.66 2.41 -12.86
N THR A 328 -17.48 3.35 -13.36
CA THR A 328 -18.89 3.49 -12.99
C THR A 328 -19.75 3.25 -14.23
N LEU A 329 -20.80 2.45 -14.10
CA LEU A 329 -21.79 2.22 -15.16
C LEU A 329 -23.10 2.90 -14.79
N THR A 330 -23.58 3.80 -15.63
CA THR A 330 -24.92 4.40 -15.48
C THR A 330 -25.97 3.51 -16.11
N VAL A 331 -26.95 3.11 -15.32
CA VAL A 331 -28.02 2.16 -15.67
C VAL A 331 -29.40 2.76 -15.37
N SER A 332 -30.43 2.25 -16.05
CA SER A 332 -31.84 2.52 -15.75
C SER A 332 -32.44 1.39 -14.92
N ALA A 333 -33.59 1.63 -14.27
CA ALA A 333 -34.27 0.60 -13.46
C ALA A 333 -34.67 -0.66 -14.25
N ASP A 334 -34.90 -0.51 -15.56
CA ASP A 334 -35.28 -1.60 -16.47
C ASP A 334 -34.07 -2.29 -17.13
N ASP A 335 -32.84 -1.83 -16.87
CA ASP A 335 -31.63 -2.44 -17.44
C ASP A 335 -31.35 -3.80 -16.78
N GLU A 336 -31.26 -4.86 -17.58
CA GLU A 336 -30.76 -6.16 -17.12
C GLU A 336 -29.21 -6.16 -17.18
N LEU A 337 -28.55 -6.48 -16.06
CA LEU A 337 -27.09 -6.45 -15.96
C LEU A 337 -26.48 -7.85 -16.07
N VAL A 338 -25.36 -7.94 -16.78
CA VAL A 338 -24.55 -9.15 -16.90
C VAL A 338 -23.17 -8.87 -16.28
N LEU A 339 -22.83 -9.64 -15.25
CA LEU A 339 -21.48 -9.68 -14.69
C LEU A 339 -20.68 -10.79 -15.37
N ARG A 340 -19.47 -10.46 -15.84
CA ARG A 340 -18.50 -11.42 -16.34
C ARG A 340 -17.23 -11.33 -15.50
N VAL A 341 -16.84 -12.44 -14.91
CA VAL A 341 -15.58 -12.60 -14.19
C VAL A 341 -14.73 -13.62 -14.94
N ARG A 342 -13.53 -13.22 -15.32
CA ARG A 342 -12.51 -14.11 -15.91
C ARG A 342 -11.21 -13.90 -15.16
N PHE A 343 -10.55 -14.97 -14.78
CA PHE A 343 -9.24 -14.91 -14.15
C PHE A 343 -8.32 -15.95 -14.76
N ARG A 344 -7.02 -15.81 -14.53
CA ARG A 344 -6.02 -16.81 -14.92
C ARG A 344 -5.33 -17.34 -13.67
N ASP A 345 -5.47 -18.64 -13.48
CA ASP A 345 -4.70 -19.46 -12.56
C ASP A 345 -3.42 -19.90 -13.30
N PRO A 346 -2.23 -19.39 -12.91
CA PRO A 346 -0.99 -19.68 -13.61
C PRO A 346 -0.52 -21.11 -13.33
N ASN A 347 -0.28 -21.90 -14.38
CA ASN A 347 0.28 -23.25 -14.24
C ASN A 347 1.80 -23.22 -13.96
N SER A 348 2.17 -22.70 -12.80
CA SER A 348 3.56 -22.56 -12.34
C SER A 348 3.63 -22.55 -10.83
N ASN A 349 4.75 -23.03 -10.29
CA ASN A 349 4.99 -22.92 -8.86
C ASN A 349 5.23 -21.45 -8.46
N ASN A 350 4.65 -21.04 -7.35
CA ASN A 350 4.88 -19.76 -6.69
C ASN A 350 6.26 -19.72 -5.99
N GLY A 351 6.59 -18.59 -5.36
CA GLY A 351 7.85 -18.40 -4.65
C GLY A 351 8.14 -19.39 -3.50
N GLY A 352 7.13 -20.12 -3.03
CA GLY A 352 7.25 -21.20 -2.04
C GLY A 352 7.32 -22.61 -2.65
N GLY A 353 7.30 -22.74 -3.98
CA GLY A 353 7.33 -24.04 -4.66
C GLY A 353 5.96 -24.72 -4.81
N PHE A 354 4.87 -24.05 -4.46
CA PHE A 354 3.50 -24.58 -4.56
C PHE A 354 2.81 -24.10 -5.83
N ASN A 355 1.93 -24.91 -6.40
CA ASN A 355 1.05 -24.54 -7.50
C ASN A 355 -0.39 -24.47 -6.96
N PRO A 356 -0.79 -23.36 -6.32
CA PRO A 356 -2.13 -23.23 -5.73
C PRO A 356 -3.19 -23.20 -6.84
N GLN A 357 -4.42 -23.61 -6.50
CA GLN A 357 -5.54 -23.59 -7.44
C GLN A 357 -6.72 -22.82 -6.86
N VAL A 358 -7.44 -22.10 -7.71
CA VAL A 358 -8.66 -21.39 -7.32
C VAL A 358 -9.78 -22.38 -7.05
N GLU A 359 -10.12 -22.57 -5.78
CA GLU A 359 -11.22 -23.46 -5.35
C GLU A 359 -12.59 -22.76 -5.44
N ARG A 360 -12.65 -21.46 -5.10
CA ARG A 360 -13.91 -20.71 -4.99
C ARG A 360 -13.74 -19.27 -5.42
N VAL A 361 -14.79 -18.74 -6.02
CA VAL A 361 -14.96 -17.31 -6.30
C VAL A 361 -16.24 -16.85 -5.63
N ASP A 362 -16.12 -15.92 -4.69
CA ASP A 362 -17.24 -15.24 -4.05
C ASP A 362 -17.42 -13.87 -4.70
N LEU A 363 -18.68 -13.51 -4.98
CA LEU A 363 -19.04 -12.16 -5.45
C LEU A 363 -19.70 -11.41 -4.29
N ILE A 364 -19.03 -10.35 -3.85
CA ILE A 364 -19.56 -9.43 -2.85
C ILE A 364 -20.22 -8.25 -3.57
N GLN A 365 -21.45 -7.93 -3.17
CA GLN A 365 -22.18 -6.76 -3.68
C GLN A 365 -22.77 -5.95 -2.52
N GLY A 366 -22.91 -4.64 -2.72
CA GLY A 366 -23.53 -3.73 -1.76
C GLY A 366 -24.18 -2.54 -2.46
N LEU A 367 -24.93 -1.75 -1.69
CA LEU A 367 -25.59 -0.53 -2.17
C LEU A 367 -24.70 0.70 -1.95
N ILE A 368 -24.75 1.63 -2.90
CA ILE A 368 -24.23 2.99 -2.71
C ILE A 368 -25.32 3.80 -2.00
N THR A 369 -25.11 4.09 -0.73
CA THR A 369 -26.04 4.80 0.17
C THR A 369 -25.66 6.26 0.39
N GLY A 370 -24.48 6.68 -0.08
CA GLY A 370 -23.93 8.02 0.17
C GLY A 370 -23.23 8.11 1.53
N PRO A 371 -22.76 9.30 1.94
CA PRO A 371 -21.95 9.49 3.14
C PRO A 371 -22.59 8.87 4.39
N ALA A 372 -21.82 8.10 5.16
CA ALA A 372 -22.29 7.54 6.41
C ALA A 372 -22.67 8.66 7.40
N PRO A 373 -23.78 8.53 8.16
CA PRO A 373 -24.16 9.53 9.16
C PRO A 373 -23.10 9.71 10.26
N GLU A 374 -22.48 8.59 10.67
CA GLU A 374 -21.42 8.56 11.68
C GLU A 374 -20.06 8.37 10.99
N ARG A 375 -19.13 9.32 11.14
CA ARG A 375 -17.81 9.24 10.46
C ARG A 375 -16.96 8.06 10.92
N ASN A 376 -17.16 7.57 12.13
CA ASN A 376 -16.49 6.36 12.62
C ASN A 376 -17.22 5.06 12.26
N SER A 377 -18.28 5.11 11.44
CA SER A 377 -18.97 3.91 10.98
C SER A 377 -18.00 2.96 10.30
N ASP A 378 -18.10 1.69 10.66
CA ASP A 378 -17.44 0.57 10.00
C ASP A 378 -18.47 -0.46 9.52
N GLU A 379 -19.68 -0.02 9.20
CA GLU A 379 -20.79 -0.89 8.81
C GLU A 379 -21.35 -0.50 7.44
N ALA A 380 -21.59 -1.52 6.61
CA ALA A 380 -22.31 -1.46 5.35
C ALA A 380 -23.34 -2.61 5.30
N PRO A 381 -24.50 -2.47 5.98
CA PRO A 381 -25.42 -3.58 6.25
C PRO A 381 -26.05 -4.21 5.00
N GLU A 382 -26.04 -3.50 3.87
CA GLU A 382 -26.57 -3.96 2.59
C GLU A 382 -25.53 -4.79 1.79
N THR A 383 -24.34 -5.00 2.35
CA THR A 383 -23.26 -5.77 1.72
C THR A 383 -23.43 -7.26 2.00
N LYS A 384 -23.32 -8.09 0.95
CA LYS A 384 -23.50 -9.54 1.03
C LYS A 384 -22.66 -10.30 0.02
#